data_AF-A0A946M8X9-F1
#
_entry.id   AF-A0A946M8X9-F1
#
_cell.length_a   1.000
_cell.length_b   1.000
_cell.length_c   1.000
_cell.angle_alpha   90.00
_cell.angle_beta   90.00
_cell.angle_gamma   90.00
#
_symmetry.space_group_name_H-M   'P 1'
#
loop_
_entity.id
_entity.type
_entity.pdbx_description
1 polymer ?
#
loop_
_entity_poly.entity_id
_entity_poly.type
_entity_poly.pdbx_seq_one_letter_code
_entity_poly.pdbx_strand_id
1 'polypeptide(L)'
;MNKLRSAKEIQQDWDTNPRWKNVKRDYTAEEVVRCSGSVRIEHSLAKNGAEKLWNLINTEDFVNALGALTGNQAMQQAKAGLKAVYLSGWQVAGDANSSGQMYPDQSLYPVDSVPAVIKRINNSLRRADQLNIAEGNEVVDYMLPIVADAEAGFGGVLNAFELMKAMIEAGAAGVHFEDQLASAKKCGHMGGKVLVPTQEAVQKLAAARLAADVSGTSTVLLARTDAEAANLITSDIDPRDKEFCTGERTPEGFYRVNNGIDQAISRGLAYAP
;
A
#
# COMPACT_ATOMS: atom_id res chain seq x y z
N MET A 1 -9.05 22.29 -21.67
CA MET A 1 -7.97 21.55 -20.98
C MET A 1 -8.48 21.15 -19.61
N ASN A 2 -8.39 19.88 -19.22
CA ASN A 2 -8.74 19.44 -17.87
C ASN A 2 -7.80 20.14 -16.88
N LYS A 3 -8.32 21.10 -16.12
CA LYS A 3 -7.54 21.83 -15.11
C LYS A 3 -7.30 20.92 -13.90
N LEU A 4 -6.14 21.09 -13.28
CA LEU A 4 -5.88 20.55 -11.94
C LEU A 4 -6.88 21.15 -10.94
N ARG A 5 -7.21 20.38 -9.90
CA ARG A 5 -8.04 20.87 -8.80
C ARG A 5 -7.30 21.99 -8.08
N SER A 6 -8.00 23.07 -7.77
CA SER A 6 -7.52 24.11 -6.87
C SER A 6 -7.45 23.61 -5.43
N ALA A 7 -6.65 24.26 -4.59
CA ALA A 7 -6.54 23.92 -3.17
C ALA A 7 -7.91 24.00 -2.48
N LYS A 8 -8.75 24.98 -2.86
CA LYS A 8 -10.13 25.11 -2.36
C LYS A 8 -11.00 23.90 -2.71
N GLU A 9 -10.92 23.40 -3.94
CA GLU A 9 -11.69 22.21 -4.37
C GLU A 9 -11.19 20.93 -3.68
N ILE A 10 -9.88 20.83 -3.41
CA ILE A 10 -9.31 19.71 -2.64
C ILE A 10 -9.79 19.77 -1.19
N GLN A 11 -9.65 20.93 -0.53
CA GLN A 11 -10.06 21.12 0.85
C GLN A 11 -11.57 20.87 1.03
N GLN A 12 -12.40 21.38 0.13
CA GLN A 12 -13.85 21.15 0.18
C GLN A 12 -14.21 19.65 0.13
N ASP A 13 -13.55 18.88 -0.71
CA ASP A 13 -13.75 17.43 -0.79
C ASP A 13 -13.28 16.73 0.48
N TRP A 14 -12.12 17.11 1.04
CA TRP A 14 -11.65 16.59 2.33
C TRP A 14 -12.63 16.87 3.47
N ASP A 15 -13.22 18.07 3.50
CA ASP A 15 -14.13 18.50 4.56
C ASP A 15 -15.53 17.86 4.46
N THR A 16 -15.99 17.52 3.25
CA THR A 16 -17.40 17.14 3.00
C THR A 16 -17.60 15.69 2.57
N ASN A 17 -16.60 15.04 1.98
CA ASN A 17 -16.72 13.68 1.49
C ASN A 17 -16.56 12.68 2.63
N PRO A 18 -17.57 11.81 2.89
CA PRO A 18 -17.50 10.84 3.99
C PRO A 18 -16.32 9.86 3.87
N ARG A 19 -15.74 9.69 2.68
CA ARG A 19 -14.50 8.94 2.44
C ARG A 19 -13.35 9.37 3.34
N TRP A 20 -13.33 10.64 3.75
CA TRP A 20 -12.24 11.28 4.49
C TRP A 20 -12.57 11.58 5.96
N LYS A 21 -13.74 11.17 6.47
CA LYS A 21 -14.27 11.54 7.81
C LYS A 21 -13.27 11.38 8.97
N ASN A 22 -12.43 10.34 8.92
CA ASN A 22 -11.46 10.01 9.97
C ASN A 22 -10.03 9.94 9.42
N VAL A 23 -9.71 10.72 8.38
CA VAL A 23 -8.38 10.70 7.75
C VAL A 23 -7.63 11.97 8.08
N LYS A 24 -6.58 11.85 8.88
CA LYS A 24 -5.67 12.95 9.20
C LYS A 24 -4.65 13.15 8.07
N ARG A 25 -4.33 14.41 7.81
CA ARG A 25 -3.23 14.83 6.93
C ARG A 25 -2.36 15.82 7.69
N ASP A 26 -1.05 15.61 7.65
CA ASP A 26 -0.06 16.49 8.26
C ASP A 26 0.47 17.55 7.25
N TYR A 27 -0.27 17.78 6.17
CA TYR A 27 0.01 18.74 5.11
C TYR A 27 -1.29 19.35 4.59
N THR A 28 -1.20 20.45 3.85
CA THR A 28 -2.37 21.19 3.37
C THR A 28 -2.73 20.89 1.90
N ALA A 29 -3.95 21.28 1.49
CA ALA A 29 -4.38 21.21 0.11
C ALA A 29 -3.50 22.07 -0.84
N GLU A 30 -2.97 23.20 -0.35
CA GLU A 30 -2.01 24.03 -1.10
C GLU A 30 -0.71 23.28 -1.39
N GLU A 31 -0.24 22.47 -0.45
CA GLU A 31 0.96 21.65 -0.64
C GLU A 31 0.73 20.56 -1.69
N VAL A 32 -0.46 19.95 -1.71
CA VAL A 32 -0.85 19.00 -2.78
C VAL A 32 -0.79 19.70 -4.14
N VAL A 33 -1.39 20.88 -4.28
CA VAL A 33 -1.36 21.63 -5.55
C VAL A 33 0.06 21.99 -5.96
N ARG A 34 0.90 22.42 -5.00
CA ARG A 34 2.31 22.75 -5.25
C ARG A 34 3.09 21.55 -5.80
N CYS A 35 2.73 20.34 -5.40
CA CYS A 35 3.35 19.09 -5.86
C CYS A 35 2.68 18.45 -7.10
N SER A 36 1.55 18.99 -7.58
CA SER A 36 0.73 18.36 -8.64
C SER A 36 1.18 18.66 -10.08
N GLY A 37 2.19 19.50 -10.27
CA GLY A 37 2.61 19.95 -11.60
C GLY A 37 1.56 20.84 -12.28
N SER A 38 1.53 20.85 -13.62
CA SER A 38 0.64 21.73 -14.42
C SER A 38 -0.38 20.98 -15.27
N VAL A 39 -0.22 19.66 -15.42
CA VAL A 39 -1.05 18.82 -16.30
C VAL A 39 -1.72 17.74 -15.47
N ARG A 40 -3.03 17.64 -15.61
CA ARG A 40 -3.80 16.57 -14.98
C ARG A 40 -3.64 15.27 -15.75
N ILE A 41 -3.09 14.26 -15.09
CA ILE A 41 -3.01 12.87 -15.56
C ILE A 41 -4.15 12.09 -14.90
N GLU A 42 -4.97 11.40 -15.68
CA GLU A 42 -6.08 10.58 -15.15
C GLU A 42 -5.61 9.14 -14.94
N HIS A 43 -5.84 8.60 -13.74
CA HIS A 43 -5.52 7.21 -13.38
C HIS A 43 -6.81 6.39 -13.23
N SER A 44 -7.55 6.20 -14.32
CA SER A 44 -8.92 5.65 -14.29
C SER A 44 -9.02 4.29 -13.60
N LEU A 45 -8.04 3.39 -13.78
CA LEU A 45 -8.06 2.07 -13.14
C LEU A 45 -7.88 2.16 -11.62
N ALA A 46 -6.92 2.96 -11.15
CA ALA A 46 -6.72 3.18 -9.72
C ALA A 46 -7.93 3.86 -9.08
N LYS A 47 -8.50 4.88 -9.75
CA LYS A 47 -9.68 5.58 -9.25
C LYS A 47 -10.89 4.65 -9.12
N ASN A 48 -11.26 3.96 -10.20
CA ASN A 48 -12.40 3.04 -10.20
C ASN A 48 -12.19 1.88 -9.24
N GLY A 49 -10.97 1.33 -9.20
CA GLY A 49 -10.60 0.25 -8.28
C GLY A 49 -10.69 0.69 -6.82
N ALA A 50 -10.17 1.86 -6.47
CA ALA A 50 -10.21 2.39 -5.11
C ALA A 50 -11.63 2.68 -4.62
N GLU A 51 -12.47 3.27 -5.49
CA GLU A 51 -13.89 3.50 -5.20
C GLU A 51 -14.65 2.19 -5.01
N LYS A 52 -14.42 1.20 -5.90
CA LYS A 52 -14.99 -0.14 -5.79
C LYS A 52 -14.55 -0.85 -4.52
N LEU A 53 -13.25 -0.83 -4.21
CA LEU A 53 -12.71 -1.44 -2.99
C LEU A 53 -13.30 -0.80 -1.74
N TRP A 54 -13.39 0.53 -1.69
CA TRP A 54 -14.00 1.26 -0.59
C TRP A 54 -15.46 0.88 -0.38
N ASN A 55 -16.23 0.74 -1.47
CA ASN A 55 -17.63 0.29 -1.37
C ASN A 55 -17.70 -1.13 -0.79
N LEU A 56 -16.94 -2.07 -1.37
CA LEU A 56 -16.92 -3.47 -0.93
C LEU A 56 -16.62 -3.62 0.57
N ILE A 57 -15.58 -2.94 1.09
CA ILE A 57 -15.22 -3.06 2.51
C ILE A 57 -16.22 -2.40 3.47
N ASN A 58 -17.13 -1.55 2.98
CA ASN A 58 -18.16 -0.89 3.80
C ASN A 58 -19.55 -1.53 3.66
N THR A 59 -19.78 -2.37 2.65
CA THR A 59 -21.10 -2.97 2.37
C THR A 59 -21.14 -4.49 2.50
N GLU A 60 -20.01 -5.17 2.33
CA GLU A 60 -19.89 -6.62 2.49
C GLU A 60 -19.51 -6.97 3.93
N ASP A 61 -19.89 -8.16 4.40
CA ASP A 61 -19.48 -8.65 5.73
C ASP A 61 -17.94 -8.74 5.84
N PHE A 62 -17.29 -9.16 4.75
CA PHE A 62 -15.84 -9.14 4.58
C PHE A 62 -15.48 -9.25 3.09
N VAL A 63 -14.23 -8.93 2.77
CA VAL A 63 -13.65 -9.14 1.43
C VAL A 63 -12.43 -10.04 1.57
N ASN A 64 -12.53 -11.28 1.11
CA ASN A 64 -11.40 -12.20 1.02
C ASN A 64 -10.71 -12.09 -0.35
N ALA A 65 -9.42 -12.37 -0.38
CA ALA A 65 -8.60 -12.35 -1.58
C ALA A 65 -7.54 -13.47 -1.53
N LEU A 66 -6.97 -13.79 -2.70
CA LEU A 66 -5.85 -14.72 -2.83
C LEU A 66 -4.69 -14.02 -3.52
N GLY A 67 -3.46 -14.41 -3.14
CA GLY A 67 -2.24 -13.90 -3.78
C GLY A 67 -2.15 -14.30 -5.25
N ALA A 68 -2.01 -13.32 -6.15
CA ALA A 68 -1.76 -13.53 -7.57
C ALA A 68 -0.42 -12.91 -8.00
N LEU A 69 0.46 -13.71 -8.59
CA LEU A 69 1.74 -13.26 -9.16
C LEU A 69 1.72 -13.20 -10.70
N THR A 70 0.60 -13.59 -11.32
CA THR A 70 0.36 -13.50 -12.77
C THR A 70 -1.03 -12.99 -13.08
N GLY A 71 -1.20 -12.42 -14.28
CA GLY A 71 -2.51 -11.96 -14.75
C GLY A 71 -3.54 -13.08 -14.96
N ASN A 72 -3.10 -14.30 -15.34
CA ASN A 72 -4.01 -15.43 -15.49
C ASN A 72 -4.56 -15.91 -14.15
N GLN A 73 -3.75 -15.93 -13.08
CA GLN A 73 -4.24 -16.24 -11.74
C GLN A 73 -5.34 -15.26 -11.33
N ALA A 74 -5.09 -13.95 -11.47
CA ALA A 74 -6.08 -12.92 -11.16
C ALA A 74 -7.37 -13.04 -12.01
N MET A 75 -7.22 -13.34 -13.30
CA MET A 75 -8.37 -13.55 -14.18
C MET A 75 -9.20 -14.79 -13.77
N GLN A 76 -8.56 -15.88 -13.35
CA GLN A 76 -9.26 -17.05 -12.82
C GLN A 76 -9.90 -16.78 -11.46
N GLN A 77 -9.28 -15.97 -10.61
CA GLN A 77 -9.87 -15.50 -9.35
C GLN A 77 -11.18 -14.73 -9.60
N ALA A 78 -11.21 -13.86 -10.62
CA ALA A 78 -12.45 -13.18 -11.03
C ALA A 78 -13.51 -14.17 -11.53
N LYS A 79 -13.14 -15.13 -12.39
CA LYS A 79 -14.06 -16.18 -12.85
C LYS A 79 -14.60 -17.07 -11.71
N ALA A 80 -13.80 -17.29 -10.68
CA ALA A 80 -14.18 -18.05 -9.50
C ALA A 80 -15.09 -17.25 -8.53
N GLY A 81 -15.35 -15.97 -8.81
CA GLY A 81 -16.25 -15.12 -8.03
C GLY A 81 -15.59 -14.33 -6.90
N LEU A 82 -14.25 -14.24 -6.85
CA LEU A 82 -13.59 -13.34 -5.90
C LEU A 82 -13.82 -11.88 -6.26
N LYS A 83 -13.93 -11.03 -5.23
CA LYS A 83 -14.24 -9.60 -5.38
C LYS A 83 -13.01 -8.69 -5.38
N ALA A 84 -11.83 -9.22 -5.07
CA ALA A 84 -10.57 -8.49 -5.02
C ALA A 84 -9.38 -9.41 -5.31
N VAL A 85 -8.26 -8.81 -5.72
CA VAL A 85 -6.97 -9.50 -5.94
C VAL A 85 -5.97 -8.98 -4.91
N TYR A 86 -5.24 -9.90 -4.27
CA TYR A 86 -4.09 -9.54 -3.45
C TYR A 86 -2.80 -9.77 -4.26
N LEU A 87 -1.90 -8.79 -4.25
CA LEU A 87 -0.58 -8.91 -4.88
C LEU A 87 0.50 -8.87 -3.81
N SER A 88 1.06 -10.05 -3.52
CA SER A 88 2.04 -10.26 -2.46
C SER A 88 3.47 -9.89 -2.91
N GLY A 89 4.16 -9.08 -2.10
CA GLY A 89 5.59 -8.77 -2.30
C GLY A 89 6.47 -10.02 -2.19
N TRP A 90 6.13 -10.94 -1.27
CA TRP A 90 6.78 -12.25 -1.14
C TRP A 90 6.71 -13.08 -2.43
N GLN A 91 5.54 -13.15 -3.07
CA GLN A 91 5.40 -13.90 -4.34
C GLN A 91 6.17 -13.23 -5.48
N VAL A 92 6.20 -11.90 -5.50
CA VAL A 92 7.00 -11.13 -6.47
C VAL A 92 8.49 -11.37 -6.28
N ALA A 93 8.98 -11.32 -5.03
CA ALA A 93 10.36 -11.68 -4.69
C ALA A 93 10.71 -13.10 -5.13
N GLY A 94 9.80 -14.06 -4.90
CA GLY A 94 10.02 -15.46 -5.22
C GLY A 94 10.08 -15.77 -6.72
N ASP A 95 9.18 -15.20 -7.53
CA ASP A 95 8.97 -15.71 -8.90
C ASP A 95 8.43 -14.69 -9.93
N ALA A 96 8.34 -13.39 -9.62
CA ALA A 96 7.72 -12.43 -10.55
C ALA A 96 8.34 -11.02 -10.57
N ASN A 97 9.59 -10.87 -10.11
CA ASN A 97 10.25 -9.57 -10.07
C ASN A 97 11.07 -9.23 -11.32
N SER A 98 11.37 -7.94 -11.49
CA SER A 98 12.06 -7.38 -12.67
C SER A 98 13.54 -7.81 -12.78
N SER A 99 14.18 -8.34 -11.73
CA SER A 99 15.56 -8.86 -11.85
C SER A 99 15.62 -10.28 -12.39
N GLY A 100 14.48 -10.98 -12.45
CA GLY A 100 14.39 -12.37 -12.90
C GLY A 100 15.09 -13.37 -11.97
N GLN A 101 15.36 -12.97 -10.72
CA GLN A 101 15.96 -13.85 -9.71
C GLN A 101 14.90 -14.36 -8.74
N MET A 102 15.12 -15.56 -8.19
CA MET A 102 14.37 -16.04 -7.03
C MET A 102 14.98 -15.46 -5.76
N TYR A 103 14.19 -14.69 -5.01
CA TYR A 103 14.61 -14.09 -3.74
C TYR A 103 13.77 -14.56 -2.55
N PRO A 104 14.35 -14.56 -1.34
CA PRO A 104 13.57 -14.49 -0.12
C PRO A 104 12.92 -13.11 0.04
N ASP A 105 11.93 -13.04 0.91
CA ASP A 105 11.17 -11.82 1.18
C ASP A 105 11.92 -10.86 2.13
N GLN A 106 12.89 -10.14 1.57
CA GLN A 106 13.76 -9.18 2.25
C GLN A 106 13.99 -7.90 1.41
N SER A 107 13.00 -7.50 0.61
CA SER A 107 13.05 -6.30 -0.25
C SER A 107 14.28 -6.22 -1.18
N LEU A 108 14.79 -7.37 -1.64
CA LEU A 108 15.98 -7.46 -2.50
C LEU A 108 15.71 -7.11 -3.97
N TYR A 109 14.45 -7.20 -4.38
CA TYR A 109 14.06 -7.02 -5.78
C TYR A 109 13.94 -5.53 -6.17
N PRO A 110 14.05 -5.19 -7.46
CA PRO A 110 13.87 -3.81 -7.94
C PRO A 110 12.48 -3.24 -7.59
N VAL A 111 12.43 -2.00 -7.10
CA VAL A 111 11.21 -1.34 -6.58
C VAL A 111 10.05 -1.26 -7.61
N ASP A 112 10.33 -1.32 -8.91
CA ASP A 112 9.34 -1.32 -9.98
C ASP A 112 8.61 -2.66 -10.17
N SER A 113 9.07 -3.73 -9.52
CA SER A 113 8.59 -5.10 -9.73
C SER A 113 7.10 -5.27 -9.40
N VAL A 114 6.65 -4.81 -8.23
CA VAL A 114 5.23 -4.88 -7.85
C VAL A 114 4.36 -4.01 -8.79
N PRO A 115 4.70 -2.73 -9.07
CA PRO A 115 4.03 -1.95 -10.12
C PRO A 115 3.92 -2.66 -11.47
N ALA A 116 4.97 -3.35 -11.92
CA ALA A 116 4.95 -4.10 -13.18
C ALA A 116 3.92 -5.25 -13.14
N VAL A 117 3.80 -5.96 -12.01
CA VAL A 117 2.82 -7.03 -11.86
C VAL A 117 1.39 -6.49 -11.72
N ILE A 118 1.16 -5.36 -11.04
CA ILE A 118 -0.15 -4.68 -11.04
C ILE A 118 -0.59 -4.40 -12.47
N LYS A 119 0.29 -3.78 -13.28
CA LYS A 119 0.01 -3.46 -14.68
C LYS A 119 -0.29 -4.73 -15.50
N ARG A 120 0.45 -5.82 -15.26
CA ARG A 120 0.22 -7.13 -15.90
C ARG A 120 -1.17 -7.70 -15.56
N ILE A 121 -1.56 -7.64 -14.28
CA ILE A 121 -2.87 -8.09 -13.82
C ILE A 121 -3.97 -7.25 -14.47
N ASN A 122 -3.91 -5.93 -14.36
CA ASN A 122 -4.89 -5.02 -14.96
C ASN A 122 -5.03 -5.21 -16.48
N ASN A 123 -3.94 -5.43 -17.21
CA ASN A 123 -4.00 -5.73 -18.65
C ASN A 123 -4.72 -7.05 -18.95
N SER A 124 -4.54 -8.07 -18.10
CA SER A 124 -5.17 -9.38 -18.27
C SER A 124 -6.66 -9.33 -17.97
N LEU A 125 -7.04 -8.67 -16.87
CA LEU A 125 -8.43 -8.41 -16.50
C LEU A 125 -9.15 -7.62 -17.59
N ARG A 126 -8.53 -6.54 -18.09
CA ARG A 126 -9.09 -5.73 -19.19
C ARG A 126 -9.27 -6.54 -20.48
N ARG A 127 -8.34 -7.45 -20.80
CA ARG A 127 -8.50 -8.31 -21.97
C ARG A 127 -9.66 -9.28 -21.79
N ALA A 128 -9.80 -9.86 -20.61
CA ALA A 128 -10.91 -10.76 -20.31
C ALA A 128 -12.26 -10.04 -20.40
N ASP A 129 -12.35 -8.83 -19.85
CA ASP A 129 -13.52 -7.93 -19.96
C ASP A 129 -13.90 -7.65 -21.43
N GLN A 130 -12.92 -7.22 -22.24
CA GLN A 130 -13.11 -6.94 -23.66
C GLN A 130 -13.67 -8.15 -24.44
N LEU A 131 -13.14 -9.34 -24.18
CA LEU A 131 -13.61 -10.56 -24.84
C LEU A 131 -15.01 -10.93 -24.37
N ASN A 132 -15.28 -10.84 -23.07
CA ASN A 132 -16.58 -11.16 -22.49
C ASN A 132 -17.70 -10.29 -23.09
N ILE A 133 -17.44 -8.99 -23.24
CA ILE A 133 -18.37 -8.05 -23.87
C ILE A 133 -18.53 -8.34 -25.36
N ALA A 134 -17.43 -8.57 -26.08
CA ALA A 134 -17.45 -8.80 -27.53
C ALA A 134 -18.19 -10.09 -27.93
N GLU A 135 -18.11 -11.12 -27.10
CA GLU A 135 -18.77 -12.42 -27.33
C GLU A 135 -20.22 -12.44 -26.84
N GLY A 136 -20.67 -11.42 -26.10
CA GLY A 136 -22.02 -11.40 -25.53
C GLY A 136 -22.24 -12.47 -24.44
N ASN A 137 -21.17 -12.85 -23.73
CA ASN A 137 -21.24 -13.80 -22.63
C ASN A 137 -21.97 -13.20 -21.42
N GLU A 138 -22.30 -14.04 -20.43
CA GLU A 138 -22.81 -13.58 -19.15
C GLU A 138 -21.86 -12.56 -18.50
N VAL A 139 -22.43 -11.59 -17.78
CA VAL A 139 -21.66 -10.49 -17.18
C VAL A 139 -20.80 -11.05 -16.05
N VAL A 140 -19.49 -10.96 -16.24
CA VAL A 140 -18.48 -11.20 -15.20
C VAL A 140 -17.75 -9.88 -14.95
N ASP A 141 -17.69 -9.46 -13.70
CA ASP A 141 -16.94 -8.26 -13.31
C ASP A 141 -15.45 -8.59 -13.20
N TYR A 142 -14.75 -8.51 -14.33
CA TYR A 142 -13.31 -8.78 -14.38
C TYR A 142 -12.47 -7.68 -13.76
N MET A 143 -12.95 -6.44 -13.69
CA MET A 143 -12.15 -5.30 -13.23
C MET A 143 -12.12 -5.26 -11.69
N LEU A 144 -11.48 -6.27 -11.11
CA LEU A 144 -11.32 -6.41 -9.66
C LEU A 144 -10.33 -5.37 -9.10
N PRO A 145 -10.61 -4.79 -7.92
CA PRO A 145 -9.64 -3.98 -7.20
C PRO A 145 -8.42 -4.82 -6.79
N ILE A 146 -7.23 -4.26 -7.00
CA ILE A 146 -5.95 -4.88 -6.62
C ILE A 146 -5.45 -4.20 -5.34
N VAL A 147 -5.22 -4.99 -4.29
CA VAL A 147 -4.50 -4.56 -3.08
C VAL A 147 -3.07 -5.06 -3.17
N ALA A 148 -2.10 -4.15 -3.15
CA ALA A 148 -0.70 -4.45 -3.42
C ALA A 148 0.22 -4.18 -2.22
N ASP A 149 1.27 -4.99 -2.13
CA ASP A 149 2.34 -4.90 -1.16
C ASP A 149 3.38 -3.84 -1.55
N ALA A 150 3.56 -2.80 -0.73
CA ALA A 150 4.60 -1.80 -0.92
C ALA A 150 5.81 -1.99 0.03
N GLU A 151 5.90 -3.15 0.69
CA GLU A 151 6.95 -3.47 1.67
C GLU A 151 7.01 -2.35 2.74
N ALA A 152 8.22 -1.98 3.16
CA ALA A 152 8.49 -0.78 3.94
C ALA A 152 8.83 0.45 3.07
N GLY A 153 8.49 0.45 1.77
CA GLY A 153 8.71 1.58 0.86
C GLY A 153 10.13 1.69 0.28
N PHE A 154 10.96 0.65 0.36
CA PHE A 154 12.29 0.57 -0.28
C PHE A 154 13.26 1.71 0.07
N GLY A 155 13.10 2.31 1.25
CA GLY A 155 13.98 3.39 1.72
C GLY A 155 13.25 4.40 2.61
N GLY A 156 13.47 5.69 2.33
CA GLY A 156 12.87 6.79 3.07
C GLY A 156 11.53 7.25 2.50
N VAL A 157 11.06 8.41 2.97
CA VAL A 157 9.75 8.99 2.59
C VAL A 157 9.62 9.26 1.09
N LEU A 158 10.70 9.64 0.41
CA LEU A 158 10.67 9.88 -1.04
C LEU A 158 10.53 8.58 -1.85
N ASN A 159 11.14 7.49 -1.37
CA ASN A 159 10.97 6.18 -1.98
C ASN A 159 9.52 5.70 -1.81
N ALA A 160 8.94 5.86 -0.62
CA ALA A 160 7.54 5.55 -0.37
C ALA A 160 6.57 6.37 -1.23
N PHE A 161 6.85 7.67 -1.40
CA PHE A 161 6.08 8.57 -2.27
C PHE A 161 6.09 8.09 -3.73
N GLU A 162 7.27 7.85 -4.31
CA GLU A 162 7.38 7.41 -5.71
C GLU A 162 6.82 6.00 -5.91
N LEU A 163 7.00 5.09 -4.96
CA LEU A 163 6.42 3.75 -5.03
C LEU A 163 4.89 3.83 -5.05
N MET A 164 4.27 4.60 -4.15
CA MET A 164 2.82 4.79 -4.13
C MET A 164 2.31 5.37 -5.45
N LYS A 165 3.03 6.36 -6.02
CA LYS A 165 2.71 6.93 -7.34
C LYS A 165 2.77 5.85 -8.43
N ALA A 166 3.81 5.02 -8.45
CA ALA A 166 3.97 3.92 -9.39
C ALA A 166 2.86 2.85 -9.24
N MET A 167 2.43 2.53 -8.00
CA MET A 167 1.29 1.64 -7.76
C MET A 167 0.00 2.20 -8.36
N ILE A 168 -0.26 3.50 -8.17
CA ILE A 168 -1.44 4.20 -8.70
C ILE A 168 -1.41 4.26 -10.23
N GLU A 169 -0.26 4.61 -10.81
CA GLU A 169 -0.05 4.62 -12.26
C GLU A 169 -0.29 3.23 -12.89
N ALA A 170 0.09 2.17 -12.19
CA ALA A 170 -0.17 0.79 -12.60
C ALA A 170 -1.63 0.35 -12.41
N GLY A 171 -2.41 1.09 -11.61
CA GLY A 171 -3.83 0.86 -11.37
C GLY A 171 -4.16 0.07 -10.10
N ALA A 172 -3.37 0.21 -9.03
CA ALA A 172 -3.71 -0.35 -7.73
C ALA A 172 -4.92 0.36 -7.10
N ALA A 173 -5.78 -0.40 -6.43
CA ALA A 173 -6.93 0.11 -5.68
C ALA A 173 -6.58 0.39 -4.22
N GLY A 174 -5.72 -0.45 -3.64
CA GLY A 174 -5.20 -0.30 -2.29
C GLY A 174 -3.73 -0.69 -2.20
N VAL A 175 -3.03 -0.10 -1.25
CA VAL A 175 -1.60 -0.33 -1.02
C VAL A 175 -1.34 -0.42 0.48
N HIS A 176 -0.53 -1.40 0.90
CA HIS A 176 -0.11 -1.52 2.29
C HIS A 176 1.38 -1.24 2.47
N PHE A 177 1.72 -0.49 3.52
CA PHE A 177 3.09 -0.25 3.97
C PHE A 177 3.27 -0.85 5.38
N GLU A 178 4.42 -1.46 5.64
CA GLU A 178 4.79 -2.01 6.96
C GLU A 178 5.86 -1.17 7.68
N ASP A 179 5.94 -1.33 9.00
CA ASP A 179 6.81 -0.56 9.90
C ASP A 179 8.17 -1.21 10.21
N GLN A 180 8.62 -2.12 9.34
CA GLN A 180 9.97 -2.68 9.41
C GLN A 180 11.01 -1.75 8.75
N LEU A 181 12.28 -1.91 9.11
CA LEU A 181 13.40 -1.29 8.43
C LEU A 181 13.57 -1.90 7.04
N ALA A 182 13.45 -1.10 5.97
CA ALA A 182 13.45 -1.59 4.59
C ALA A 182 14.69 -2.42 4.21
N SER A 183 15.88 -2.07 4.69
CA SER A 183 17.14 -2.78 4.38
C SER A 183 17.36 -4.05 5.21
N ALA A 184 16.57 -4.24 6.28
CA ALA A 184 16.57 -5.45 7.11
C ALA A 184 15.16 -6.07 7.16
N LYS A 185 14.37 -5.81 6.12
CA LYS A 185 12.99 -6.28 6.02
C LYS A 185 12.98 -7.79 6.00
N LYS A 186 11.99 -8.39 6.67
CA LYS A 186 11.74 -9.83 6.58
C LYS A 186 10.26 -10.10 6.47
N CYS A 187 9.92 -11.26 5.91
CA CYS A 187 8.57 -11.80 5.98
C CYS A 187 8.05 -11.81 7.43
N GLY A 188 6.77 -11.51 7.63
CA GLY A 188 6.16 -11.38 8.97
C GLY A 188 6.32 -12.60 9.88
N HIS A 189 6.56 -13.78 9.31
CA HIS A 189 6.74 -15.05 10.02
C HIS A 189 8.23 -15.41 10.29
N MET A 190 9.18 -14.57 9.86
CA MET A 190 10.61 -14.82 10.04
C MET A 190 11.17 -14.08 11.26
N GLY A 191 12.18 -14.67 11.92
CA GLY A 191 12.84 -14.08 13.07
C GLY A 191 13.79 -12.92 12.72
N GLY A 192 14.03 -12.05 13.71
CA GLY A 192 14.98 -10.93 13.60
C GLY A 192 14.48 -9.78 12.72
N LYS A 193 13.17 -9.50 12.74
CA LYS A 193 12.55 -8.29 12.21
C LYS A 193 12.98 -7.09 13.04
N VAL A 194 13.22 -5.96 12.38
CA VAL A 194 13.63 -4.71 13.03
C VAL A 194 12.60 -3.64 12.71
N LEU A 195 11.92 -3.12 13.72
CA LEU A 195 10.98 -2.01 13.59
C LEU A 195 11.71 -0.69 13.36
N VAL A 196 11.07 0.23 12.67
CA VAL A 196 11.42 1.66 12.72
C VAL A 196 10.63 2.37 13.83
N PRO A 197 11.04 3.57 14.29
CA PRO A 197 10.27 4.35 15.25
C PRO A 197 8.87 4.66 14.71
N THR A 198 7.90 4.78 15.61
CA THR A 198 6.50 5.04 15.26
C THR A 198 6.37 6.26 14.34
N GLN A 199 7.08 7.35 14.63
CA GLN A 199 7.12 8.54 13.79
C GLN A 199 7.58 8.26 12.37
N GLU A 200 8.54 7.36 12.15
CA GLU A 200 9.05 7.08 10.80
C GLU A 200 8.02 6.31 9.97
N ALA A 201 7.32 5.34 10.57
CA ALA A 201 6.22 4.64 9.93
C ALA A 201 5.08 5.61 9.57
N VAL A 202 4.69 6.50 10.49
CA VAL A 202 3.69 7.55 10.23
C VAL A 202 4.12 8.47 9.08
N GLN A 203 5.40 8.86 9.00
CA GLN A 203 5.89 9.67 7.89
C GLN A 203 5.83 8.93 6.54
N LYS A 204 6.03 7.61 6.50
CA LYS A 204 5.82 6.82 5.28
C LYS A 204 4.34 6.77 4.87
N LEU A 205 3.43 6.60 5.83
CA LEU A 205 1.97 6.65 5.58
C LEU A 205 1.54 8.03 5.06
N ALA A 206 2.06 9.11 5.65
CA ALA A 206 1.82 10.48 5.20
C ALA A 206 2.32 10.70 3.76
N ALA A 207 3.53 10.21 3.44
CA ALA A 207 4.09 10.28 2.09
C ALA A 207 3.25 9.48 1.07
N ALA A 208 2.76 8.30 1.44
CA ALA A 208 1.88 7.51 0.60
C ALA A 208 0.52 8.21 0.37
N ARG A 209 -0.10 8.78 1.42
CA ARG A 209 -1.34 9.56 1.25
C ARG A 209 -1.11 10.79 0.37
N LEU A 210 0.02 11.48 0.52
CA LEU A 210 0.37 12.65 -0.29
C LEU A 210 0.50 12.28 -1.77
N ALA A 211 1.14 11.15 -2.08
CA ALA A 211 1.22 10.64 -3.44
C ALA A 211 -0.17 10.35 -4.03
N ALA A 212 -1.08 9.75 -3.23
CA ALA A 212 -2.45 9.50 -3.66
C ALA A 212 -3.26 10.77 -3.93
N ASP A 213 -3.13 11.79 -3.06
CA ASP A 213 -3.79 13.08 -3.22
C ASP A 213 -3.23 13.85 -4.44
N VAL A 214 -1.92 13.83 -4.65
CA VAL A 214 -1.24 14.41 -5.85
C VAL A 214 -1.69 13.71 -7.13
N SER A 215 -1.82 12.38 -7.11
CA SER A 215 -2.36 11.59 -8.23
C SER A 215 -3.88 11.74 -8.40
N GLY A 216 -4.57 12.48 -7.52
CA GLY A 216 -6.02 12.69 -7.60
C GLY A 216 -6.85 11.40 -7.47
N THR A 217 -6.39 10.46 -6.65
CA THR A 217 -7.04 9.15 -6.44
C THR A 217 -7.41 8.93 -4.98
N SER A 218 -8.48 8.16 -4.74
CA SER A 218 -8.97 7.83 -3.40
C SER A 218 -8.40 6.52 -2.85
N THR A 219 -7.20 6.14 -3.28
CA THR A 219 -6.53 4.86 -3.00
C THR A 219 -6.61 4.47 -1.53
N VAL A 220 -6.98 3.22 -1.28
CA VAL A 220 -7.07 2.66 0.08
C VAL A 220 -5.64 2.45 0.60
N LEU A 221 -5.31 3.10 1.72
CA LEU A 221 -4.00 2.97 2.35
C LEU A 221 -4.16 2.08 3.58
N LEU A 222 -3.36 1.02 3.66
CA LEU A 222 -3.35 0.11 4.80
C LEU A 222 -2.02 0.25 5.54
N ALA A 223 -2.09 0.45 6.85
CA ALA A 223 -0.93 0.43 7.73
C ALA A 223 -0.77 -0.96 8.34
N ARG A 224 0.36 -1.61 8.09
CA ARG A 224 0.73 -2.89 8.70
C ARG A 224 1.75 -2.66 9.81
N THR A 225 1.58 -3.36 10.92
CA THR A 225 2.59 -3.43 11.98
C THR A 225 3.13 -4.85 12.12
N ASP A 226 4.44 -4.97 12.35
CA ASP A 226 5.13 -6.22 12.62
C ASP A 226 5.51 -6.42 14.10
N ALA A 227 5.06 -5.50 14.96
CA ALA A 227 5.40 -5.41 16.38
C ALA A 227 4.95 -6.60 17.24
N GLU A 228 4.05 -7.44 16.74
CA GLU A 228 3.67 -8.66 17.47
C GLU A 228 4.87 -9.61 17.67
N ALA A 229 5.75 -9.72 16.67
CA ALA A 229 6.89 -10.64 16.70
C ALA A 229 8.26 -9.97 16.51
N ALA A 230 8.31 -8.69 16.13
CA ALA A 230 9.57 -7.97 15.98
C ALA A 230 10.13 -7.56 17.35
N ASN A 231 11.25 -8.15 17.75
CA ASN A 231 11.89 -7.91 19.05
C ASN A 231 13.08 -6.93 18.98
N LEU A 232 13.19 -6.19 17.87
CA LEU A 232 14.21 -5.15 17.66
C LEU A 232 13.56 -3.87 17.12
N ILE A 233 14.13 -2.71 17.48
CA ILE A 233 13.79 -1.40 16.92
C ILE A 233 15.07 -0.61 16.63
N THR A 234 15.08 0.19 15.57
CA THR A 234 16.29 0.94 15.16
C THR A 234 16.67 2.05 16.14
N SER A 235 15.71 2.67 16.80
CA SER A 235 15.94 3.80 17.70
C SER A 235 14.84 3.93 18.76
N ASP A 236 15.20 4.44 19.93
CA ASP A 236 14.33 4.76 21.08
C ASP A 236 13.90 6.25 21.12
N ILE A 237 14.07 6.97 20.00
CA ILE A 237 13.83 8.42 19.92
C ILE A 237 12.35 8.78 20.12
N ASP A 238 11.43 7.91 19.69
CA ASP A 238 10.00 8.16 19.78
C ASP A 238 9.48 7.78 21.16
N PRO A 239 8.90 8.73 21.93
CA PRO A 239 8.39 8.44 23.27
C PRO A 239 7.34 7.32 23.32
N ARG A 240 6.58 7.10 22.24
CA ARG A 240 5.56 6.04 22.14
C ARG A 240 6.16 4.64 22.13
N ASP A 241 7.43 4.51 21.75
CA ASP A 241 8.12 3.24 21.68
C ASP A 241 8.88 2.89 22.97
N LYS A 242 9.13 3.89 23.82
CA LYS A 242 10.02 3.75 24.99
C LYS A 242 9.54 2.72 26.01
N GLU A 243 8.23 2.59 26.22
CA GLU A 243 7.67 1.62 27.17
C GLU A 243 7.98 0.17 26.79
N PHE A 244 8.25 -0.09 25.50
CA PHE A 244 8.58 -1.42 25.00
C PHE A 244 10.10 -1.69 24.98
N CYS A 245 10.93 -0.66 25.04
CA CYS A 245 12.39 -0.80 25.03
C CYS A 245 12.90 -1.44 26.34
N THR A 246 13.71 -2.50 26.24
CA THR A 246 14.27 -3.17 27.42
C THR A 246 15.50 -2.48 27.98
N GLY A 247 16.09 -1.54 27.23
CA GLY A 247 17.38 -0.89 27.52
C GLY A 247 18.60 -1.65 26.98
N GLU A 248 18.43 -2.88 26.51
CA GLU A 248 19.51 -3.65 25.88
C GLU A 248 19.71 -3.29 24.41
N ARG A 249 20.96 -3.43 23.92
CA ARG A 249 21.32 -3.16 22.53
C ARG A 249 22.04 -4.34 21.87
N THR A 250 21.90 -4.45 20.55
CA THR A 250 22.65 -5.41 19.71
C THR A 250 24.00 -4.80 19.25
N PRO A 251 24.95 -5.62 18.74
CA PRO A 251 26.21 -5.11 18.17
C PRO A 251 26.03 -4.14 17.01
N GLU A 252 24.96 -4.29 16.21
CA GLU A 252 24.60 -3.38 15.12
C GLU A 252 24.03 -2.04 15.63
N GLY A 253 23.70 -1.97 16.93
CA GLY A 253 23.19 -0.78 17.59
C GLY A 253 21.66 -0.72 17.70
N PHE A 254 20.92 -1.75 17.32
CA PHE A 254 19.48 -1.81 17.51
C PHE A 254 19.13 -1.97 18.99
N TYR A 255 17.95 -1.49 19.39
CA TYR A 255 17.41 -1.69 20.72
C TYR A 255 16.54 -2.93 20.75
N ARG A 256 16.62 -3.70 21.84
CA ARG A 256 15.67 -4.79 22.09
C ARG A 256 14.35 -4.24 22.61
N VAL A 257 13.25 -4.82 22.14
CA VAL A 257 11.90 -4.47 22.58
C VAL A 257 11.12 -5.69 23.04
N ASN A 258 10.22 -5.48 24.00
CA ASN A 258 9.20 -6.43 24.39
C ASN A 258 8.11 -6.46 23.31
N ASN A 259 8.25 -7.39 22.37
CA ASN A 259 7.27 -7.62 21.31
C ASN A 259 5.97 -8.23 21.86
N GLY A 260 4.87 -8.08 21.12
CA GLY A 260 3.60 -8.70 21.46
C GLY A 260 2.41 -7.84 21.10
N ILE A 261 1.23 -8.26 21.57
CA ILE A 261 -0.04 -7.61 21.24
C ILE A 261 -0.11 -6.16 21.73
N ASP A 262 0.46 -5.84 22.89
CA ASP A 262 0.43 -4.48 23.44
C ASP A 262 1.23 -3.50 22.57
N GLN A 263 2.39 -3.92 22.07
CA GLN A 263 3.18 -3.13 21.13
C GLN A 263 2.45 -2.98 19.79
N ALA A 264 1.83 -4.05 19.28
CA ALA A 264 1.02 -3.99 18.07
C ALA A 264 -0.21 -3.06 18.21
N ILE A 265 -0.87 -3.06 19.37
CA ILE A 265 -1.97 -2.13 19.68
C ILE A 265 -1.46 -0.69 19.70
N SER A 266 -0.33 -0.42 20.37
CA SER A 266 0.26 0.93 20.41
C SER A 266 0.58 1.45 19.01
N ARG A 267 1.20 0.62 18.15
CA ARG A 267 1.44 0.95 16.73
C ARG A 267 0.13 1.17 15.97
N GLY A 268 -0.83 0.26 16.09
CA GLY A 268 -2.14 0.37 15.42
C GLY A 268 -2.88 1.66 15.78
N LEU A 269 -2.90 2.04 17.06
CA LEU A 269 -3.50 3.30 17.52
C LEU A 269 -2.77 4.53 16.96
N ALA A 270 -1.44 4.47 16.82
CA ALA A 270 -0.66 5.56 16.25
C ALA A 270 -0.86 5.71 14.74
N TYR A 271 -1.18 4.63 14.02
CA TYR A 271 -1.38 4.61 12.57
C TYR A 271 -2.84 4.82 12.13
N ALA A 272 -3.79 4.75 13.06
CA ALA A 272 -5.22 4.81 12.77
C ALA A 272 -5.74 6.15 12.22
N PRO A 273 -5.27 7.34 12.69
CA PRO A 273 -5.67 8.62 12.13
C PRO A 273 -5.16 8.82 10.69
#